data_AF-A0A4Q5V4H0-F1
#
_entry.id   AF-A0A4Q5V4H0-F1
#
_cell.length_a   1.000
_cell.length_b   1.000
_cell.length_c   1.000
_cell.angle_alpha   90.00
_cell.angle_beta   90.00
_cell.angle_gamma   90.00
#
_symmetry.space_group_name_H-M   'P 1'
#
loop_
_entity.id
_entity.type
_entity.pdbx_description
1 polymer ?
#
loop_
_entity_poly.entity_id
_entity_poly.type
_entity_poly.pdbx_seq_one_letter_code
_entity_poly.pdbx_strand_id
1 'polypeptide(L)'
;MNKRVILLLLYKLFLSSPQLSAQVRLPALVKDSMILQRDHAVNIWGWASPKERITIQFQQKKYRTTTGADGRWWVKFPPMKAGGPYTMDITGKNKIVLKEILIGDVWFCSGQSNMVHQLNIHDVTYAQDIATANYPQIRQFWVPTVTSLDEPQADFPSGNWKAAVGQDVRPFSAVAYFFAKDLFERYHVPVGIINASAGGTPI
;
A
#
# COMPACT_ATOMS: atom_id res chain seq x y z
N MET A 1 -50.56 -30.40 -4.28
CA MET A 1 -49.30 -30.14 -5.03
C MET A 1 -48.40 -31.36 -4.89
N ASN A 2 -48.02 -32.01 -6.00
CA ASN A 2 -47.35 -33.31 -5.97
C ASN A 2 -45.96 -33.21 -5.31
N LYS A 3 -45.62 -34.14 -4.40
CA LYS A 3 -44.30 -34.19 -3.73
C LYS A 3 -43.13 -34.15 -4.72
N ARG A 4 -43.31 -34.70 -5.94
CA ARG A 4 -42.35 -34.63 -7.06
C ARG A 4 -42.13 -33.21 -7.58
N VAL A 5 -43.17 -32.36 -7.61
CA VAL A 5 -43.07 -30.96 -8.06
C VAL A 5 -42.30 -30.11 -7.04
N ILE A 6 -42.51 -30.36 -5.74
CA ILE A 6 -41.78 -29.70 -4.65
C ILE A 6 -40.29 -30.10 -4.69
N LEU A 7 -39.99 -31.38 -4.93
CA LEU A 7 -38.61 -31.88 -5.02
C LEU A 7 -37.85 -31.29 -6.23
N LEU A 8 -38.53 -31.12 -7.37
CA LEU A 8 -37.95 -30.51 -8.57
C LEU A 8 -37.71 -28.99 -8.41
N LEU A 9 -38.57 -28.30 -7.66
CA LEU A 9 -38.40 -26.88 -7.30
C LEU A 9 -37.23 -26.67 -6.33
N LEU A 10 -37.07 -27.56 -5.34
CA LEU A 10 -35.93 -27.53 -4.42
C LEU A 10 -34.59 -27.85 -5.11
N TYR A 11 -34.58 -28.75 -6.10
CA TYR A 11 -33.37 -29.04 -6.90
C TYR A 11 -32.95 -27.86 -7.77
N LYS A 12 -33.90 -27.10 -8.34
CA LYS A 12 -33.59 -25.88 -9.11
C LYS A 12 -33.06 -24.74 -8.24
N LEU A 13 -33.50 -24.62 -6.98
CA LEU A 13 -32.96 -23.60 -6.06
C LEU A 13 -31.52 -23.89 -5.60
N PHE A 14 -31.08 -25.15 -5.62
CA PHE A 14 -29.71 -25.53 -5.23
C PHE A 14 -28.66 -25.32 -6.33
N LEU A 15 -29.07 -25.11 -7.58
CA LEU A 15 -28.18 -24.90 -8.73
C LEU A 15 -27.81 -23.43 -8.97
N SER A 16 -28.48 -22.48 -8.31
CA SER A 16 -28.13 -21.07 -8.34
C SER A 16 -27.18 -20.73 -7.19
N SER A 17 -25.96 -21.28 -7.22
CA SER A 17 -24.90 -20.75 -6.36
C SER A 17 -24.48 -19.38 -6.90
N PRO A 18 -24.55 -18.30 -6.12
CA PRO A 18 -24.05 -17.00 -6.57
C PRO A 18 -22.56 -17.17 -6.88
N GLN A 19 -22.19 -16.91 -8.13
CA GLN A 19 -20.79 -16.94 -8.52
C GLN A 19 -20.12 -15.75 -7.84
N LEU A 20 -19.47 -16.01 -6.69
CA LEU A 20 -18.75 -14.99 -5.95
C LEU A 20 -17.59 -14.51 -6.83
N SER A 21 -17.77 -13.37 -7.50
CA SER A 21 -16.75 -12.80 -8.37
C SER A 21 -15.80 -11.98 -7.50
N ALA A 22 -14.70 -12.61 -7.07
CA ALA A 22 -13.65 -11.90 -6.37
C ALA A 22 -13.02 -10.88 -7.33
N GLN A 23 -13.19 -9.59 -7.01
CA GLN A 23 -12.61 -8.49 -7.75
C GLN A 23 -11.11 -8.37 -7.45
N VAL A 24 -10.37 -7.71 -8.33
CA VAL A 24 -9.00 -7.30 -8.06
C VAL A 24 -8.97 -6.47 -6.78
N ARG A 25 -8.13 -6.89 -5.84
CA ARG A 25 -7.83 -6.21 -4.58
C ARG A 25 -6.33 -6.05 -4.43
N LEU A 26 -5.90 -4.90 -3.96
CA LEU A 26 -4.49 -4.60 -3.70
C LEU A 26 -4.19 -4.66 -2.19
N PRO A 27 -2.94 -4.93 -1.81
CA PRO A 27 -2.46 -4.77 -0.44
C PRO A 27 -2.65 -3.33 0.04
N ALA A 28 -2.81 -3.13 1.35
CA ALA A 28 -2.97 -1.80 1.92
C ALA A 28 -1.81 -0.85 1.57
N LEU A 29 -0.60 -1.39 1.41
CA LEU A 29 0.62 -0.67 1.03
C LEU A 29 0.59 -0.17 -0.42
N VAL A 30 -0.08 -0.88 -1.33
CA VAL A 30 -0.15 -0.53 -2.76
C VAL A 30 -1.39 0.34 -2.98
N LYS A 31 -1.21 1.65 -2.84
CA LYS A 31 -2.28 2.64 -2.83
C LYS A 31 -1.82 3.95 -3.44
N ASP A 32 -2.76 4.89 -3.60
CA ASP A 32 -2.46 6.27 -3.96
C ASP A 32 -1.35 6.84 -3.09
N SER A 33 -0.57 7.73 -3.69
CA SER A 33 0.56 8.40 -3.07
C SER A 33 1.71 7.49 -2.62
N MET A 34 1.75 6.22 -3.01
CA MET A 34 2.90 5.36 -2.69
C MET A 34 4.19 5.82 -3.37
N ILE A 35 5.32 5.39 -2.80
CA ILE A 35 6.65 5.55 -3.38
C ILE A 35 7.22 4.17 -3.70
N LEU A 36 7.65 3.97 -4.95
CA LEU A 36 8.30 2.74 -5.41
C LEU A 36 9.83 2.91 -5.37
N GLN A 37 10.55 1.85 -4.98
CA GLN A 37 12.00 1.88 -4.93
C GLN A 37 12.62 2.08 -6.31
N ARG A 38 13.47 3.09 -6.45
CA ARG A 38 14.26 3.35 -7.66
C ARG A 38 15.41 2.35 -7.80
N ASP A 39 15.91 2.22 -9.02
CA ASP A 39 17.13 1.46 -9.37
C ASP A 39 17.13 -0.02 -8.96
N HIS A 40 15.96 -0.55 -8.60
CA HIS A 40 15.74 -1.95 -8.28
C HIS A 40 14.47 -2.47 -8.94
N ALA A 41 14.40 -3.79 -9.18
CA ALA A 41 13.18 -4.40 -9.68
C ALA A 41 12.11 -4.42 -8.57
N VAL A 42 10.91 -3.92 -8.85
CA VAL A 42 9.83 -3.80 -7.85
C VAL A 42 8.64 -4.64 -8.24
N ASN A 43 8.07 -5.36 -7.29
CA ASN A 43 6.86 -6.13 -7.51
C ASN A 43 5.62 -5.29 -7.21
N ILE A 44 4.62 -5.39 -8.07
CA ILE A 44 3.23 -5.01 -7.77
C ILE A 44 2.43 -6.29 -7.72
N TRP A 45 1.66 -6.47 -6.66
CA TRP A 45 0.91 -7.70 -6.41
C TRP A 45 -0.47 -7.41 -5.84
N GLY A 46 -1.30 -8.45 -5.79
CA GLY A 46 -2.61 -8.38 -5.19
C GLY A 46 -3.33 -9.72 -5.28
N TRP A 47 -4.64 -9.65 -5.10
CA TRP A 47 -5.54 -10.79 -5.17
C TRP A 47 -6.63 -10.53 -6.22
N ALA A 48 -7.18 -11.60 -6.79
CA ALA A 48 -8.32 -11.57 -7.71
C ALA A 48 -8.94 -12.97 -7.82
N SER A 49 -9.95 -13.16 -8.67
CA SER A 49 -10.47 -14.51 -8.95
C SER A 49 -9.35 -15.40 -9.54
N PRO A 50 -9.30 -16.71 -9.20
CA PRO A 50 -8.36 -17.63 -9.84
C PRO A 50 -8.48 -17.62 -11.36
N LYS A 51 -7.34 -17.71 -12.06
CA LYS A 51 -7.22 -17.64 -13.53
C LYS A 51 -7.70 -16.33 -14.17
N GLU A 52 -7.93 -15.28 -13.38
CA GLU A 52 -8.27 -13.96 -13.91
C GLU A 52 -7.07 -13.31 -14.60
N ARG A 53 -7.30 -12.70 -15.77
CA ARG A 53 -6.27 -11.96 -16.51
C ARG A 53 -6.19 -10.54 -15.98
N ILE A 54 -5.01 -10.14 -15.53
CA ILE A 54 -4.74 -8.79 -15.02
C ILE A 54 -3.81 -8.06 -15.99
N THR A 55 -4.14 -6.82 -16.28
CA THR A 55 -3.35 -5.91 -17.11
C THR A 55 -3.00 -4.67 -16.31
N ILE A 56 -1.73 -4.29 -16.30
CA ILE A 56 -1.24 -3.09 -15.61
C ILE A 56 -0.61 -2.15 -16.63
N GLN A 57 -1.03 -0.89 -16.63
CA GLN A 57 -0.42 0.17 -17.43
C GLN A 57 0.32 1.13 -16.48
N PHE A 58 1.63 1.28 -16.66
CA PHE A 58 2.46 2.16 -15.84
C PHE A 58 3.65 2.69 -16.65
N GLN A 59 3.92 4.01 -16.58
CA GLN A 59 4.98 4.69 -17.36
C GLN A 59 5.01 4.27 -18.85
N GLN A 60 3.87 4.37 -19.53
CA GLN A 60 3.69 3.98 -20.94
C GLN A 60 3.94 2.49 -21.25
N LYS A 61 4.30 1.67 -20.25
CA LYS A 61 4.49 0.22 -20.40
C LYS A 61 3.25 -0.54 -19.96
N LYS A 62 3.01 -1.66 -20.64
CA LYS A 62 1.91 -2.58 -20.37
C LYS A 62 2.46 -3.91 -19.86
N TYR A 63 2.01 -4.31 -18.68
CA TYR A 63 2.35 -5.58 -18.04
C TYR A 63 1.09 -6.45 -17.99
N ARG A 64 1.26 -7.76 -18.12
CA ARG A 64 0.16 -8.72 -18.05
C ARG A 64 0.55 -9.87 -17.14
N THR A 65 -0.41 -10.33 -16.36
CA THR A 65 -0.27 -11.52 -15.52
C THR A 65 -1.60 -12.26 -15.44
N THR A 66 -1.58 -13.47 -14.90
CA THR A 66 -2.79 -14.25 -14.64
C THR A 66 -2.74 -14.74 -13.21
N THR A 67 -3.85 -14.57 -12.50
CA THR A 67 -3.98 -14.97 -11.11
C THR A 67 -3.83 -16.48 -10.95
N GLY A 68 -3.05 -16.88 -9.95
CA GLY A 68 -2.85 -18.28 -9.57
C GLY A 68 -4.12 -18.95 -9.06
N ALA A 69 -4.03 -20.26 -8.80
CA ALA A 69 -5.14 -21.03 -8.20
C ALA A 69 -5.48 -20.54 -6.78
N ASP A 70 -4.51 -19.96 -6.09
CA ASP A 70 -4.60 -19.36 -4.75
C ASP A 70 -5.18 -17.93 -4.75
N GLY A 71 -5.58 -17.42 -5.92
CA GLY A 71 -6.12 -16.07 -6.05
C GLY A 71 -5.06 -14.97 -6.00
N ARG A 72 -3.76 -15.27 -5.98
CA ARG A 72 -2.68 -14.28 -5.93
C ARG A 72 -2.13 -13.97 -7.32
N TRP A 73 -1.69 -12.74 -7.54
CA TRP A 73 -1.00 -12.34 -8.76
C TRP A 73 0.10 -11.33 -8.45
N TRP A 74 1.10 -11.26 -9.31
CA TRP A 74 2.12 -10.22 -9.28
C TRP A 74 2.67 -9.94 -10.68
N VAL A 75 3.27 -8.76 -10.83
CA VAL A 75 4.13 -8.36 -11.94
C VAL A 75 5.40 -7.74 -11.37
N LYS A 76 6.51 -7.91 -12.08
CA LYS A 76 7.78 -7.26 -11.75
C LYS A 76 8.04 -6.12 -12.71
N PHE A 77 8.17 -4.92 -12.17
CA PHE A 77 8.70 -3.79 -12.91
C PHE A 77 10.22 -3.85 -12.95
N PRO A 78 10.85 -3.50 -14.08
CA PRO A 78 12.30 -3.37 -14.14
C PRO A 78 12.76 -2.21 -13.23
N PRO A 79 14.07 -2.08 -12.97
CA PRO A 79 14.63 -0.88 -12.36
C PRO A 79 14.14 0.41 -13.06
N MET A 80 13.74 1.39 -12.26
CA MET A 80 13.23 2.69 -12.72
C MET A 80 14.01 3.81 -12.05
N LYS A 81 14.25 4.89 -12.78
CA LYS A 81 14.87 6.09 -12.22
C LYS A 81 13.88 6.83 -11.33
N ALA A 82 14.40 7.65 -10.41
CA ALA A 82 13.58 8.54 -9.59
C ALA A 82 12.72 9.48 -10.46
N GLY A 83 11.49 9.78 -10.00
CA GLY A 83 10.56 10.63 -10.73
C GLY A 83 9.11 10.53 -10.28
N GLY A 84 8.21 11.08 -11.10
CA GLY A 84 6.77 11.16 -10.86
C GLY A 84 6.28 12.61 -10.69
N PRO A 85 5.01 12.82 -10.32
CA PRO A 85 4.00 11.78 -10.04
C PRO A 85 3.55 11.03 -11.30
N TYR A 86 3.25 9.74 -11.13
CA TYR A 86 2.72 8.87 -12.16
C TYR A 86 1.35 8.30 -11.78
N THR A 87 0.62 7.81 -12.79
CA THR A 87 -0.63 7.07 -12.63
C THR A 87 -0.43 5.62 -13.05
N MET A 88 -1.02 4.69 -12.32
CA MET A 88 -1.05 3.26 -12.64
C MET A 88 -2.49 2.79 -12.80
N ASP A 89 -2.82 2.26 -13.98
CA ASP A 89 -4.11 1.60 -14.23
C ASP A 89 -3.94 0.09 -14.07
N ILE A 90 -4.81 -0.53 -13.28
CA ILE A 90 -4.86 -1.98 -13.06
C ILE A 90 -6.25 -2.45 -13.48
N THR A 91 -6.31 -3.30 -14.50
CA THR A 91 -7.56 -3.79 -15.10
C THR A 91 -7.62 -5.30 -15.04
N GLY A 92 -8.61 -5.82 -14.33
CA GLY A 92 -9.09 -7.20 -14.38
C GLY A 92 -10.58 -7.21 -14.71
N LYS A 93 -11.39 -7.89 -13.91
CA LYS A 93 -12.86 -7.77 -13.95
C LYS A 93 -13.36 -6.40 -13.47
N ASN A 94 -12.59 -5.74 -12.61
CA ASN A 94 -12.76 -4.33 -12.21
C ASN A 94 -11.53 -3.52 -12.62
N LYS A 95 -11.65 -2.19 -12.56
CA LYS A 95 -10.57 -1.23 -12.81
C LYS A 95 -10.19 -0.51 -11.52
N ILE A 96 -8.90 -0.46 -11.20
CA ILE A 96 -8.31 0.35 -10.14
C ILE A 96 -7.36 1.35 -10.80
N VAL A 97 -7.40 2.61 -10.36
CA VAL A 97 -6.48 3.66 -10.80
C VAL A 97 -5.76 4.18 -9.57
N LEU A 98 -4.44 4.00 -9.53
CA LEU A 98 -3.59 4.57 -8.49
C LEU A 98 -2.95 5.84 -9.00
N LYS A 99 -3.00 6.91 -8.19
CA LYS A 99 -2.50 8.24 -8.53
C LYS A 99 -1.35 8.65 -7.61
N GLU A 100 -0.67 9.72 -8.02
CA GLU A 100 0.42 10.31 -7.26
C GLU A 100 1.56 9.33 -6.99
N ILE A 101 1.86 8.36 -7.85
CA ILE A 101 2.94 7.41 -7.56
C ILE A 101 4.30 8.08 -7.81
N LEU A 102 5.18 8.07 -6.83
CA LEU A 102 6.57 8.51 -6.99
C LEU A 102 7.52 7.31 -7.09
N ILE A 103 8.69 7.55 -7.66
CA ILE A 103 9.80 6.60 -7.69
C ILE A 103 10.97 7.26 -6.99
N GLY A 104 11.55 6.60 -5.99
CA GLY A 104 12.55 7.18 -5.10
C GLY A 104 13.15 6.16 -4.15
N ASP A 105 13.73 6.63 -3.03
CA ASP A 105 14.31 5.76 -2.01
C ASP A 105 13.28 5.40 -0.94
N VAL A 106 13.07 4.11 -0.71
CA VAL A 106 12.08 3.59 0.25
C VAL A 106 12.81 2.96 1.43
N TRP A 107 12.52 3.48 2.63
CA TRP A 107 13.14 3.06 3.87
C TRP A 107 12.11 2.37 4.76
N PHE A 108 12.51 1.22 5.32
CA PHE A 108 11.74 0.51 6.32
C PHE A 108 12.21 0.93 7.72
N CYS A 109 11.32 1.60 8.46
CA CYS A 109 11.61 2.09 9.80
C CYS A 109 10.90 1.22 10.82
N SER A 110 11.66 0.48 11.62
CA SER A 110 11.16 -0.35 12.73
C SER A 110 11.89 0.00 14.02
N GLY A 111 11.45 -0.58 15.13
CA GLY A 111 11.95 -0.31 16.47
C GLY A 111 10.84 0.04 17.45
N GLN A 112 11.22 0.60 18.60
CA GLN A 112 10.31 0.88 19.71
C GLN A 112 9.99 2.38 19.85
N SER A 113 9.74 2.84 21.09
CA SER A 113 9.21 4.17 21.44
C SER A 113 9.87 5.31 20.68
N ASN A 114 11.20 5.38 20.63
CA ASN A 114 11.91 6.46 19.95
C ASN A 114 11.64 6.52 18.44
N MET A 115 11.40 5.38 17.78
CA MET A 115 10.99 5.34 16.38
C MET A 115 9.48 5.62 16.20
N VAL A 116 8.68 5.30 17.23
CA VAL A 116 7.23 5.56 17.23
C VAL A 116 6.91 7.03 17.48
N HIS A 117 7.71 7.73 18.28
CA HIS A 117 7.41 9.10 18.71
C HIS A 117 7.15 10.02 17.52
N GLN A 118 5.94 10.56 17.49
CA GLN A 118 5.42 11.36 16.40
C GLN A 118 5.75 12.85 16.60
N LEU A 119 5.75 13.64 15.53
CA LEU A 119 5.94 15.09 15.64
C LEU A 119 4.85 15.76 16.48
N ASN A 120 3.63 15.22 16.51
CA ASN A 120 2.51 15.75 17.29
C ASN A 120 2.79 15.85 18.81
N ILE A 121 3.52 14.90 19.40
CA ILE A 121 3.85 14.91 20.83
C ILE A 121 5.07 15.78 21.15
N HIS A 122 5.71 16.33 20.12
CA HIS A 122 6.87 17.22 20.21
C HIS A 122 6.58 18.55 19.49
N ASP A 123 5.32 18.95 19.41
CA ASP A 123 4.89 20.08 18.59
C ASP A 123 5.29 21.46 19.14
N VAL A 124 5.69 21.54 20.41
CA VAL A 124 6.38 22.71 20.96
C VAL A 124 7.81 22.80 20.42
N THR A 125 8.57 21.70 20.48
CA THR A 125 9.96 21.65 20.04
C THR A 125 10.10 21.83 18.54
N TYR A 126 9.19 21.21 17.76
CA TYR A 126 9.22 21.20 16.30
C TYR A 126 8.10 22.05 15.67
N ALA A 127 7.61 23.07 16.39
CA ALA A 127 6.51 23.93 15.94
C ALA A 127 6.77 24.51 14.54
N GLN A 128 7.99 25.00 14.31
CA GLN A 128 8.38 25.62 13.05
C GLN A 128 8.46 24.59 11.92
N ASP A 129 9.04 23.42 12.16
CA ASP A 129 9.11 22.35 11.15
C ASP A 129 7.71 21.88 10.74
N ILE A 130 6.79 21.72 11.70
CA ILE A 130 5.39 21.37 11.42
C ILE A 130 4.70 22.48 10.62
N ALA A 131 4.87 23.74 11.03
CA ALA A 131 4.22 24.88 10.38
C ALA A 131 4.71 25.11 8.95
N THR A 132 5.98 24.80 8.67
CA THR A 132 6.61 25.03 7.36
C THR A 132 6.77 23.78 6.50
N ALA A 133 6.37 22.61 7.01
CA ALA A 133 6.46 21.35 6.28
C ALA A 133 5.77 21.46 4.91
N ASN A 134 6.56 21.37 3.85
CA ASN A 134 6.06 21.37 2.48
C ASN A 134 6.93 20.46 1.60
N TYR A 135 6.99 19.19 1.96
CA TYR A 135 7.77 18.17 1.27
C TYR A 135 6.84 17.10 0.67
N PRO A 136 6.13 17.39 -0.44
CA PRO A 136 5.18 16.45 -1.05
C PRO A 136 5.85 15.16 -1.57
N GLN A 137 7.17 15.18 -1.74
CA GLN A 137 8.00 14.05 -2.17
C GLN A 137 8.52 13.20 -1.02
N ILE A 138 8.31 13.60 0.23
CA ILE A 138 8.53 12.77 1.42
C ILE A 138 7.18 12.22 1.86
N ARG A 139 7.07 10.90 1.97
CA ARG A 139 5.80 10.25 2.30
C ARG A 139 5.97 9.11 3.28
N GLN A 140 5.05 9.01 4.23
CA GLN A 140 5.03 7.93 5.21
C GLN A 140 3.79 7.06 5.03
N PHE A 141 3.99 5.75 5.00
CA PHE A 141 2.97 4.75 5.28
C PHE A 141 3.15 4.26 6.72
N TRP A 142 2.18 4.55 7.57
CA TRP A 142 2.16 4.03 8.93
C TRP A 142 1.51 2.65 8.94
N VAL A 143 2.24 1.64 9.39
CA VAL A 143 1.72 0.28 9.60
C VAL A 143 1.00 0.25 10.94
N PRO A 144 -0.32 -0.05 10.97
CA PRO A 144 -1.05 -0.16 12.24
C PRO A 144 -0.46 -1.25 13.12
N THR A 145 -0.28 -0.96 14.41
CA THR A 145 0.10 -1.97 15.40
C THR A 145 -1.07 -2.92 15.61
N VAL A 146 -0.87 -4.20 15.29
CA VAL A 146 -1.85 -5.27 15.53
C VAL A 146 -1.25 -6.28 16.50
N THR A 147 -2.06 -6.81 17.42
CA THR A 147 -1.63 -7.75 18.45
C THR A 147 -1.70 -9.23 18.01
N SER A 148 -1.65 -9.50 16.72
CA SER A 148 -1.69 -10.88 16.20
C SER A 148 -0.27 -11.45 16.23
N LEU A 149 -0.03 -12.40 17.14
CA LEU A 149 1.26 -13.10 17.30
C LEU A 149 1.23 -14.54 16.78
N ASP A 150 0.07 -15.01 16.33
CA ASP A 150 -0.16 -16.42 16.04
C ASP A 150 0.34 -16.84 14.64
N GLU A 151 0.19 -15.96 13.64
CA GLU A 151 0.58 -16.27 12.26
C GLU A 151 0.94 -15.02 11.41
N PRO A 152 1.81 -15.16 10.39
CA PRO A 152 2.09 -14.09 9.44
C PRO A 152 0.83 -13.62 8.70
N GLN A 153 0.51 -12.35 8.84
CA GLN A 153 -0.64 -11.74 8.18
C GLN A 153 -0.33 -11.45 6.71
N ALA A 154 -1.30 -11.72 5.83
CA ALA A 154 -1.13 -11.51 4.38
C ALA A 154 -1.25 -10.03 3.96
N ASP A 155 -1.83 -9.18 4.80
CA ASP A 155 -2.05 -7.74 4.55
C ASP A 155 -2.27 -6.99 5.88
N PHE A 156 -2.31 -5.66 5.83
CA PHE A 156 -2.65 -4.80 6.97
C PHE A 156 -4.14 -4.48 7.00
N PRO A 157 -4.74 -4.25 8.19
CA PRO A 157 -6.17 -3.92 8.29
C PRO A 157 -6.51 -2.56 7.65
N SER A 158 -5.56 -1.63 7.67
CA SER A 158 -5.68 -0.30 7.09
C SER A 158 -4.31 0.33 6.89
N GLY A 159 -4.28 1.53 6.31
CA GLY A 159 -3.06 2.30 6.08
C GLY A 159 -3.17 3.14 4.81
N ASN A 160 -2.54 4.31 4.84
CA ASN A 160 -2.48 5.23 3.71
C ASN A 160 -1.11 5.92 3.70
N TRP A 161 -0.64 6.23 2.50
CA TRP A 161 0.51 7.10 2.33
C TRP A 161 0.10 8.55 2.61
N LYS A 162 0.86 9.22 3.46
CA LYS A 162 0.70 10.64 3.79
C LYS A 162 1.92 11.40 3.34
N ALA A 163 1.72 12.58 2.75
CA ALA A 163 2.80 13.47 2.38
C ALA A 163 3.20 14.36 3.55
N ALA A 164 4.48 14.72 3.64
CA ALA A 164 5.00 15.59 4.68
C ALA A 164 4.68 17.07 4.38
N VAL A 165 3.39 17.40 4.34
CA VAL A 165 2.88 18.74 4.01
C VAL A 165 1.88 19.21 5.08
N GLY A 166 2.12 20.39 5.64
CA GLY A 166 1.27 21.01 6.65
C GLY A 166 0.95 20.06 7.80
N GLN A 167 -0.33 19.94 8.14
CA GLN A 167 -0.77 19.13 9.28
C GLN A 167 -0.62 17.62 9.08
N ASP A 168 -0.47 17.14 7.83
CA ASP A 168 -0.28 15.70 7.56
C ASP A 168 1.08 15.18 8.05
N VAL A 169 2.03 16.08 8.38
CA VAL A 169 3.33 15.69 8.96
C VAL A 169 3.24 15.34 10.45
N ARG A 170 2.22 15.84 11.17
CA ARG A 170 2.06 15.60 12.62
C ARG A 170 2.14 14.12 13.04
N PRO A 171 1.49 13.16 12.34
CA PRO A 171 1.59 11.73 12.65
C PRO A 171 2.85 11.05 12.10
N PHE A 172 3.83 11.79 11.55
CA PHE A 172 5.11 11.21 11.17
C PHE A 172 5.94 10.91 12.41
N SER A 173 6.69 9.81 12.38
CA SER A 173 7.79 9.62 13.33
C SER A 173 8.77 10.78 13.19
N ALA A 174 9.12 11.40 14.31
CA ALA A 174 10.04 12.54 14.32
C ALA A 174 11.40 12.13 13.74
N VAL A 175 11.94 11.00 14.19
CA VAL A 175 13.22 10.46 13.70
C VAL A 175 13.15 10.17 12.20
N ALA A 176 12.12 9.45 11.75
CA ALA A 176 11.99 9.10 10.35
C ALA A 176 11.77 10.33 9.44
N TYR A 177 11.02 11.33 9.92
CA TYR A 177 10.79 12.59 9.22
C TYR A 177 12.09 13.35 8.99
N PHE A 178 12.86 13.62 10.05
CA PHE A 178 14.10 14.37 9.92
C PHE A 178 15.14 13.63 9.09
N PHE A 179 15.25 12.30 9.25
CA PHE A 179 16.06 11.47 8.38
C PHE A 179 15.68 11.61 6.90
N ALA A 180 14.39 11.50 6.57
CA ALA A 180 13.93 11.63 5.19
C ALA A 180 14.10 13.06 4.65
N LYS A 181 13.90 14.08 5.50
CA LYS A 181 14.13 15.49 5.16
C LYS A 181 15.58 15.72 4.77
N ASP A 182 16.54 15.28 5.60
CA ASP A 182 17.97 15.42 5.32
C ASP A 182 18.38 14.73 4.02
N LEU A 183 17.86 13.52 3.76
CA LEU A 183 18.12 12.80 2.50
C LEU A 183 17.53 13.55 1.29
N PHE A 184 16.30 14.04 1.40
CA PHE A 184 15.65 14.76 0.33
C PHE A 184 16.36 16.09 0.05
N GLU A 185 16.72 16.86 1.08
CA GLU A 185 17.45 18.13 0.93
C GLU A 185 18.83 17.92 0.31
N ARG A 186 19.50 16.78 0.56
CA ARG A 186 20.80 16.48 -0.04
C ARG A 186 20.71 15.96 -1.47
N TYR A 187 19.80 15.03 -1.75
CA TYR A 187 19.79 14.27 -3.01
C TYR A 187 18.64 14.63 -3.96
N HIS A 188 17.61 15.30 -3.45
CA HIS A 188 16.40 15.70 -4.18
C HIS A 188 15.67 14.51 -4.84
N VAL A 189 15.79 13.33 -4.22
CA VAL A 189 15.10 12.10 -4.62
C VAL A 189 13.90 11.89 -3.70
N PRO A 190 12.70 11.55 -4.20
CA PRO A 190 11.56 11.24 -3.35
C PRO A 190 11.89 10.19 -2.28
N VAL A 191 11.39 10.37 -1.05
CA VAL A 191 11.70 9.48 0.07
C VAL A 191 10.43 8.88 0.64
N GLY A 192 10.30 7.56 0.55
CA GLY A 192 9.22 6.79 1.15
C GLY A 192 9.65 6.22 2.50
N ILE A 193 8.81 6.36 3.52
CA ILE A 193 8.99 5.76 4.84
C ILE A 193 7.88 4.72 5.02
N ILE A 194 8.24 3.47 5.23
CA ILE A 194 7.33 2.45 5.74
C ILE A 194 7.62 2.32 7.22
N ASN A 195 6.77 2.92 8.06
CA ASN A 195 6.95 2.90 9.50
C ASN A 195 6.18 1.72 10.12
N ALA A 196 6.92 0.72 10.57
CA ALA A 196 6.44 -0.45 11.29
C ALA A 196 7.09 -0.55 12.68
N SER A 197 7.08 0.56 13.42
CA SER A 197 7.57 0.63 14.80
C SER A 197 6.44 0.40 15.82
N ALA A 198 6.78 -0.18 16.97
CA ALA A 198 5.84 -0.49 18.04
C ALA A 198 6.50 -0.31 19.42
N GLY A 199 6.00 0.63 20.22
CA GLY A 199 6.55 0.96 21.53
C GLY A 199 6.20 -0.10 22.59
N GLY A 200 7.09 -0.29 23.56
CA GLY A 200 6.83 -1.19 24.70
C GLY A 200 6.78 -2.68 24.34
N THR A 201 7.32 -3.07 23.17
CA THR A 201 7.44 -4.46 22.76
C THR A 201 8.78 -5.05 23.21
N PRO A 202 8.86 -6.28 23.70
CA PRO A 202 10.15 -6.96 23.89
C PRO A 202 10.82 -7.26 22.52
N ILE A 203 12.15 -7.38 22.51
CA ILE A 203 12.94 -7.76 21.32
C ILE A 203 12.81 -9.27 21.07
#